data_AF-B9SNV9-F1
#
_entry.id   AF-B9SNV9-F1
#
_cell.length_a   1.000
_cell.length_b   1.000
_cell.length_c   1.000
_cell.angle_alpha   90.00
_cell.angle_beta   90.00
_cell.angle_gamma   90.00
#
_symmetry.space_group_name_H-M   'P 1'
#
loop_
_entity.id
_entity.type
_entity.pdbx_description
1 polymer ?
#
loop_
_entity_poly.entity_id
_entity_poly.type
_entity_poly.pdbx_seq_one_letter_code
_entity_poly.pdbx_strand_id
1 'polypeptide(L)'
;DLPLLKNALQALISSEETSINEVINKFSQQPRIKEDNIYNKLEMVDRCFSKDTVEEILHALEEEAKNKAENRIIMVMKSMKSASPTSLKITLRS
;
A
#
# COMPACT_ATOMS: atom_id res chain seq x y z
N ASP A 1 -2.86 -13.26 -19.16
CA ASP A 1 -4.26 -13.31 -18.70
C ASP A 1 -5.10 -12.10 -19.03
N LEU A 2 -4.57 -10.86 -19.03
CA LEU A 2 -5.37 -9.66 -19.29
C LEU A 2 -6.15 -9.66 -20.63
N PRO A 3 -5.58 -10.11 -21.78
CA PRO A 3 -6.35 -10.21 -23.02
C PRO A 3 -7.47 -11.25 -22.98
N LEU A 4 -7.27 -12.35 -22.24
CA LEU A 4 -8.26 -13.42 -22.08
C LEU A 4 -9.41 -12.98 -21.17
N LEU A 5 -9.10 -12.27 -20.08
CA LEU A 5 -10.09 -11.64 -19.21
C LEU A 5 -10.96 -10.64 -19.99
N LYS A 6 -10.32 -9.78 -20.80
CA LYS A 6 -11.04 -8.82 -21.65
C LYS A 6 -12.04 -9.52 -22.57
N ASN A 7 -11.61 -10.58 -23.24
CA ASN A 7 -12.48 -11.33 -24.16
C ASN A 7 -13.62 -12.04 -23.40
N ALA A 8 -13.36 -12.59 -22.21
CA ALA A 8 -14.38 -13.22 -21.39
C ALA A 8 -15.43 -12.23 -20.88
N LEU A 9 -15.01 -11.02 -20.48
CA LEU A 9 -15.92 -9.94 -20.10
C LEU A 9 -16.73 -9.41 -21.29
N GLN A 10 -16.13 -9.35 -22.48
CA GLN A 10 -16.84 -8.92 -23.70
C GLN A 10 -17.89 -9.94 -24.18
N ALA A 11 -17.71 -11.21 -23.84
CA ALA A 11 -18.66 -12.27 -24.14
C ALA A 11 -19.80 -12.41 -23.10
N LEU A 12 -19.79 -11.61 -22.02
CA LEU A 12 -20.86 -11.63 -21.02
C LEU A 12 -22.15 -11.08 -21.61
N ILE A 13 -23.23 -11.86 -21.48
CA ILE A 13 -24.57 -11.46 -21.90
C ILE A 13 -25.26 -10.67 -20.78
N SER A 14 -24.98 -11.02 -19.53
CA SER A 14 -25.49 -10.33 -18.33
C SER A 14 -24.54 -9.22 -17.90
N SER A 15 -25.10 -8.07 -17.53
CA SER A 15 -24.36 -6.96 -16.90
C SER A 15 -24.48 -6.94 -15.37
N GLU A 16 -24.95 -8.05 -14.78
CA GLU A 16 -25.03 -8.18 -13.33
C GLU A 16 -23.65 -8.24 -12.68
N GLU A 17 -23.50 -7.54 -11.56
CA GLU A 17 -22.25 -7.45 -10.80
C GLU A 17 -21.70 -8.82 -10.39
N THR A 18 -22.59 -9.74 -10.02
CA THR A 18 -22.25 -11.13 -9.66
C THR A 18 -21.57 -11.87 -10.80
N SER A 19 -22.13 -11.79 -12.00
CA SER A 19 -21.59 -12.43 -13.22
C SER A 19 -20.22 -11.85 -13.59
N ILE A 20 -20.05 -10.53 -13.46
CA ILE A 20 -18.78 -9.86 -13.73
C ILE A 20 -17.71 -10.28 -12.71
N ASN A 21 -18.06 -10.33 -11.42
CA ASN A 21 -17.17 -10.75 -10.34
C ASN A 21 -16.70 -12.20 -10.50
N GLU A 22 -17.59 -13.11 -10.91
CA GLU A 22 -17.22 -14.51 -11.17
C GLU A 22 -16.15 -14.63 -12.27
N VAL A 23 -16.32 -13.88 -13.37
CA VAL A 23 -15.34 -13.88 -14.46
C VAL A 23 -14.02 -13.30 -13.99
N ILE A 24 -14.02 -12.15 -13.30
CA ILE A 24 -12.79 -11.56 -12.78
C ILE A 24 -12.06 -12.55 -11.87
N ASN A 25 -12.78 -13.16 -10.92
CA ASN A 25 -12.21 -14.13 -9.97
C ASN A 25 -11.59 -15.35 -10.65
N LYS A 26 -12.14 -15.82 -11.78
CA LYS A 26 -11.58 -16.93 -12.56
C LYS A 26 -10.18 -16.62 -13.11
N PHE A 27 -9.89 -15.35 -13.41
CA PHE A 27 -8.58 -14.90 -13.90
C PHE A 27 -7.70 -14.34 -12.79
N SER A 28 -8.21 -14.19 -11.57
CA SER A 28 -7.45 -13.74 -10.41
C SER A 28 -6.44 -14.81 -10.01
N GLN A 29 -5.20 -14.37 -9.79
CA GLN A 29 -4.15 -15.20 -9.21
C GLN A 29 -4.01 -14.83 -7.74
N GLN A 30 -3.98 -15.83 -6.85
CA GLN A 30 -3.70 -15.56 -5.45
C GLN A 30 -2.22 -15.21 -5.30
N PRO A 31 -1.89 -14.00 -4.81
CA PRO A 31 -0.50 -13.62 -4.65
C PRO A 31 0.18 -14.53 -3.64
N ARG A 32 1.39 -15.01 -3.98
CA ARG A 32 2.23 -15.75 -3.03
C ARG A 32 2.81 -14.75 -2.02
N ILE A 33 2.10 -14.62 -0.90
CA ILE A 33 2.50 -13.76 0.20
C ILE A 33 3.41 -14.56 1.14
N LYS A 34 4.62 -14.04 1.41
CA LYS A 34 5.41 -14.50 2.56
C LYS A 34 4.85 -13.81 3.81
N GLU A 35 3.99 -14.52 4.54
CA GLU A 35 3.22 -14.02 5.68
C GLU A 35 4.13 -13.36 6.74
N ASP A 36 5.28 -13.97 7.04
CA ASP A 36 6.26 -13.47 8.03
C ASP A 36 6.76 -12.04 7.76
N ASN A 37 6.66 -11.55 6.53
CA ASN A 37 7.16 -10.23 6.14
C ASN A 37 6.05 -9.16 6.13
N ILE A 38 4.78 -9.54 5.94
CA ILE A 38 3.69 -8.55 5.82
C ILE A 38 3.27 -8.03 7.19
N TYR A 39 3.08 -8.91 8.18
CA TYR A 39 2.64 -8.49 9.51
C TYR A 39 3.66 -7.55 10.17
N ASN A 40 4.94 -7.90 10.09
CA ASN A 40 6.03 -7.05 10.60
C ASN A 40 6.10 -5.68 9.92
N LYS A 41 5.80 -5.61 8.61
CA LYS A 41 5.73 -4.34 7.87
C LYS A 41 4.52 -3.51 8.25
N LEU A 42 3.36 -4.15 8.39
CA LEU A 42 2.13 -3.46 8.74
C LEU A 42 2.22 -2.85 10.14
N GLU A 43 2.76 -3.60 11.10
CA GLU A 43 3.00 -3.12 12.47
C GLU A 43 3.97 -1.94 12.49
N MET A 44 5.05 -1.99 11.71
CA MET A 44 5.99 -0.88 11.58
C MET A 44 5.33 0.36 10.97
N VAL A 45 4.52 0.18 9.91
CA VAL A 45 3.77 1.28 9.29
C VAL A 45 2.83 1.91 10.31
N ASP A 46 2.04 1.10 11.01
CA ASP A 46 1.10 1.58 12.01
C ASP A 46 1.84 2.34 13.12
N ARG A 47 2.91 1.76 13.68
CA ARG A 47 3.73 2.39 14.73
C ARG A 47 4.29 3.77 14.32
N CYS A 48 4.78 3.92 13.10
CA CYS A 48 5.40 5.17 12.65
C CYS A 48 4.39 6.21 12.13
N PHE A 49 3.31 5.77 11.48
CA PHE A 49 2.33 6.66 10.85
C PHE A 49 1.10 6.96 11.70
N SER A 50 0.94 6.32 12.87
CA SER A 50 -0.12 6.65 13.83
C SER A 50 0.16 7.91 14.66
N LYS A 51 1.18 8.72 14.32
CA LYS A 51 1.55 9.92 15.09
C LYS A 51 0.72 11.12 14.63
N ASP A 52 0.50 12.07 15.54
CA ASP A 52 -0.40 13.21 15.31
C ASP A 52 0.21 14.28 14.40
N THR A 53 1.54 14.35 14.30
CA THR A 53 2.26 15.35 13.50
C THR A 53 3.26 14.74 12.53
N VAL A 54 3.51 15.43 11.41
CA VAL A 54 4.50 15.02 10.39
C VAL A 54 5.89 14.90 11.01
N GLU A 55 6.23 15.81 11.94
CA GLU A 55 7.48 15.81 12.68
C GLU A 55 7.64 14.55 13.55
N GLU A 56 6.60 14.13 14.26
CA GLU A 56 6.62 12.89 15.05
C GLU A 56 6.68 11.64 14.18
N ILE A 57 6.02 11.64 13.01
CA ILE A 57 6.13 10.55 12.02
C ILE A 57 7.58 10.42 11.54
N LEU A 58 8.20 11.54 11.14
CA LEU A 58 9.60 11.55 10.68
C LEU A 58 10.56 11.08 11.79
N HIS A 59 10.33 11.51 13.03
CA HIS A 59 11.12 11.05 14.17
C HIS A 59 10.95 9.54 14.41
N ALA A 60 9.72 9.02 14.38
CA ALA A 60 9.47 7.60 14.55
C ALA A 60 10.12 6.76 13.44
N LEU A 61 10.13 7.26 12.19
CA LEU A 61 10.83 6.63 11.07
C LEU A 61 12.36 6.64 11.26
N GLU A 62 12.92 7.72 11.81
CA GLU A 62 14.34 7.82 12.14
C GLU A 62 14.76 6.80 13.20
N GLU A 63 13.94 6.62 14.24
CA GLU A 63 14.17 5.60 15.28
C GLU A 63 14.06 4.19 14.71
N GLU A 64 13.07 3.91 13.86
CA GLU A 64 12.93 2.60 13.22
C GLU A 64 14.11 2.31 12.28
N ALA A 65 14.59 3.31 11.52
CA ALA A 65 15.74 3.16 10.62
C ALA A 65 17.04 2.79 11.36
N LYS A 66 17.20 3.25 12.60
CA LYS A 66 18.33 2.86 13.47
C LYS A 66 18.23 1.40 13.91
N ASN A 67 17.03 0.94 14.23
CA ASN A 67 16.77 -0.41 14.74
C ASN A 67 16.76 -1.48 13.63
N LYS A 68 16.27 -1.12 12.45
CA LYS A 68 16.18 -1.98 11.27
C LYS A 68 16.68 -1.17 10.10
N ALA A 69 17.89 -1.47 9.63
CA ALA A 69 18.49 -0.84 8.45
C ALA A 69 17.77 -1.27 7.15
N GLU A 70 16.47 -1.02 7.07
CA GLU A 70 15.65 -1.32 5.92
C GLU A 70 15.77 -0.18 4.90
N ASN A 71 16.29 -0.50 3.72
CA ASN A 71 16.38 0.42 2.58
C ASN A 71 15.05 1.14 2.26
N ARG A 72 13.91 0.53 2.60
CA ARG A 72 12.58 1.11 2.38
C ARG A 72 12.27 2.29 3.30
N ILE A 73 12.66 2.23 4.57
CA ILE A 73 12.43 3.32 5.54
C ILE A 73 13.22 4.55 5.11
N ILE A 74 14.47 4.35 4.68
CA ILE A 74 15.32 5.42 4.14
C ILE A 74 14.67 6.07 2.90
N MET A 75 14.11 5.26 1.99
CA MET A 75 13.39 5.79 0.82
C MET A 75 12.16 6.60 1.21
N VAL A 76 11.34 6.11 2.15
CA VAL A 76 10.15 6.82 2.65
C VAL A 76 10.54 8.18 3.25
N MET A 77 11.54 8.21 4.14
CA MET A 77 12.02 9.45 4.73
C MET A 77 12.54 10.43 3.67
N LYS A 78 13.29 9.95 2.68
CA LYS A 78 13.79 10.79 1.59
C LYS A 78 12.64 11.40 0.78
N SER A 79 11.63 10.59 0.45
CA SER A 79 10.44 11.05 -0.25
C SER A 79 9.67 12.10 0.55
N MET A 80 9.43 11.87 1.84
CA MET A 80 8.78 12.86 2.71
C MET A 80 9.59 14.15 2.80
N LYS A 81 10.91 14.07 3.03
CA LYS A 81 11.79 15.25 3.11
C LYS A 81 11.88 16.03 1.80
N SER A 82 11.56 15.40 0.66
CA SER A 82 11.50 16.07 -0.65
C SER A 82 10.15 16.73 -0.96
N ALA A 83 9.10 16.44 -0.17
CA ALA A 83 7.78 17.02 -0.35
C ALA A 83 7.64 18.38 0.35
N SER A 84 6.61 19.14 0.00
CA SER A 84 6.31 20.41 0.68
C SER A 84 5.87 20.14 2.14
N PRO A 85 6.47 20.80 3.14
CA PRO A 85 6.06 20.65 4.53
C PRO A 85 4.57 20.96 4.75
N THR A 86 4.05 21.96 4.04
CA THR A 86 2.64 22.35 4.11
C THR A 86 1.74 21.28 3.51
N SER A 87 2.10 20.71 2.36
CA SER A 87 1.28 19.65 1.75
C SER A 87 1.21 18.42 2.65
N LEU A 88 2.33 18.02 3.27
CA LEU A 88 2.34 16.89 4.19
C LEU A 88 1.42 17.12 5.39
N LYS A 89 1.46 18.31 5.98
CA LYS A 89 0.59 18.67 7.12
C LYS A 89 -0.89 18.73 6.74
N ILE A 90 -1.22 19.18 5.53
CA ILE A 90 -2.59 19.16 5.03
C ILE A 90 -3.06 17.73 4.81
N THR A 91 -2.25 16.89 4.13
CA THR A 91 -2.58 15.49 3.88
C THR A 91 -2.79 14.71 5.18
N LEU A 92 -1.96 14.93 6.20
CA LEU A 92 -2.11 14.24 7.50
C LEU A 92 -3.43 14.56 8.21
N ARG A 93 -4.01 15.73 7.95
CA ARG A 93 -5.28 16.16 8.57
C ARG A 93 -6.52 15.70 7.79
N SER A 94 -6.34 15.15 6.60
CA SER A 94 -7.42 14.73 5.69
C SER A 94 -7.89 13.31 6.04
#